data_AF-A0A7C5NKB6-F1
#
_entry.id   AF-A0A7C5NKB6-F1
#
_cell.length_a   1.000
_cell.length_b   1.000
_cell.length_c   1.000
_cell.angle_alpha   90.00
_cell.angle_beta   90.00
_cell.angle_gamma   90.00
#
_symmetry.space_group_name_H-M   'P 1'
#
loop_
_entity.id
_entity.type
_entity.pdbx_description
1 polymer ?
#
loop_
_entity_poly.entity_id
_entity_poly.type
_entity_poly.pdbx_seq_one_letter_code
_entity_poly.pdbx_strand_id
1 'polypeptide(L)'
;MSQPLVNGFLQQIDFVLEQKSRQKGALEQQYLSNNPRKRAKEGWAKVSVGGKSVSLDLLEPKTVFVVEDANTTIEAVCRKKSKF
;
A
#
# COMPACT_ATOMS: atom_id res chain seq x y z
N MET A 1 36.92 25.26 -31.78
CA MET A 1 35.58 25.13 -32.39
C MET A 1 35.13 23.68 -32.23
N SER A 2 34.38 23.37 -31.17
CA SER A 2 33.90 22.00 -30.87
C SER A 2 32.67 22.01 -29.96
N GLN A 3 31.77 22.97 -30.16
CA GLN A 3 30.56 23.18 -29.34
C GLN A 3 29.28 22.42 -29.76
N PRO A 4 29.02 22.03 -31.02
CA PRO A 4 27.71 21.47 -31.39
C PRO A 4 27.52 20.01 -30.94
N LEU A 5 28.58 19.22 -30.89
CA LEU A 5 28.52 17.82 -30.47
C LEU A 5 28.20 17.68 -28.97
N VAL A 6 28.87 18.47 -28.12
CA VAL A 6 28.65 18.46 -26.67
C VAL A 6 27.21 18.88 -26.34
N ASN A 7 26.69 19.90 -27.03
CA ASN A 7 25.32 20.36 -26.84
C ASN A 7 24.29 19.29 -27.28
N GLY A 8 24.56 18.56 -28.37
CA GLY A 8 23.72 17.44 -28.80
C GLY A 8 23.70 16.29 -27.78
N PHE A 9 24.85 15.96 -27.19
CA PHE A 9 24.94 14.95 -26.14
C PHE A 9 24.20 15.36 -24.86
N LEU A 10 24.31 16.62 -24.44
CA LEU A 10 23.59 17.14 -23.28
C LEU A 10 22.07 17.09 -23.50
N GLN A 11 21.59 17.51 -24.66
CA GLN A 11 20.16 17.44 -25.01
C GLN A 11 19.65 15.99 -25.01
N GLN A 12 20.46 15.05 -25.49
CA GLN A 12 20.09 13.64 -25.48
C GLN A 12 20.03 13.08 -24.06
N ILE A 13 20.97 13.47 -23.19
CA ILE A 13 20.96 13.10 -21.77
C ILE A 13 19.71 13.64 -21.08
N ASP A 14 19.39 14.92 -21.28
CA ASP A 14 18.21 15.56 -20.69
C ASP A 14 16.91 14.88 -21.14
N PHE A 15 16.81 14.56 -22.43
CA PHE A 15 15.67 13.82 -22.97
C PHE A 15 15.49 12.44 -22.32
N VAL A 16 16.59 11.69 -22.18
CA VAL A 16 16.55 10.36 -21.53
C VAL A 16 16.18 10.49 -20.06
N LEU A 17 16.71 11.48 -19.35
CA LEU A 17 16.38 11.73 -17.94
C LEU A 17 14.91 12.09 -17.76
N GLU A 18 14.37 12.97 -18.59
CA GLU A 18 12.94 13.29 -18.58
C GLU A 18 12.07 12.06 -18.85
N GLN A 19 12.44 11.26 -19.85
CA GLN A 19 11.69 10.04 -20.19
C GLN A 19 11.70 9.06 -19.01
N LYS A 20 12.83 8.88 -18.34
CA LYS A 20 12.95 8.02 -17.15
C LYS A 20 12.16 8.56 -15.97
N SER A 21 12.16 9.87 -15.76
CA SER A 21 11.35 10.54 -14.73
C SER A 21 9.86 10.29 -14.93
N ARG A 22 9.36 10.46 -16.18
CA ARG A 22 7.97 10.17 -16.53
C ARG A 22 7.60 8.69 -16.33
N GLN A 23 8.49 7.77 -16.71
CA GLN A 23 8.30 6.33 -16.48
C GLN A 23 8.21 5.99 -14.99
N LYS A 24 9.08 6.58 -14.17
CA LYS A 24 9.06 6.41 -12.72
C LYS A 24 7.72 6.90 -12.15
N GLY A 25 7.29 8.10 -12.51
CA GLY A 25 6.01 8.65 -12.05
C GLY A 25 4.82 7.77 -12.44
N ALA A 26 4.79 7.25 -13.67
CA ALA A 26 3.74 6.33 -14.11
C ALA A 26 3.75 5.01 -13.32
N LEU A 27 4.92 4.44 -13.05
CA LEU A 27 5.06 3.22 -12.23
C LEU A 27 4.67 3.45 -10.78
N GLU A 28 5.00 4.61 -10.19
CA GLU A 28 4.57 4.97 -8.85
C GLU A 28 3.05 5.10 -8.76
N GLN A 29 2.43 5.78 -9.73
CA GLN A 29 0.97 5.88 -9.81
C GLN A 29 0.31 4.50 -9.98
N GLN A 30 0.88 3.65 -10.83
CA GLN A 30 0.40 2.29 -11.02
C GLN A 30 0.56 1.45 -9.74
N TYR A 31 1.70 1.55 -9.06
CA TYR A 31 1.98 0.86 -7.80
C TYR A 31 1.03 1.29 -6.68
N LEU A 32 0.73 2.59 -6.56
CA LEU A 32 -0.25 3.11 -5.62
C LEU A 32 -1.67 2.63 -5.94
N SER A 33 -2.04 2.62 -7.23
CA SER A 33 -3.37 2.18 -7.69
C SER A 33 -3.57 0.67 -7.52
N ASN A 34 -2.53 -0.12 -7.74
CA ASN A 34 -2.54 -1.58 -7.68
C ASN A 34 -2.24 -2.15 -6.28
N ASN A 35 -2.10 -1.32 -5.25
CA ASN A 35 -1.99 -1.79 -3.87
C ASN A 35 -3.37 -1.82 -3.18
N PRO A 36 -4.15 -2.91 -3.30
CA PRO A 36 -5.41 -3.05 -2.56
C PRO A 36 -5.21 -3.03 -1.03
N ARG A 37 -3.98 -3.22 -0.54
CA ARG A 37 -3.62 -3.06 0.89
C ARG A 37 -3.68 -1.60 1.36
N LYS A 38 -3.51 -0.62 0.46
CA LYS A 38 -3.78 0.81 0.75
C LYS A 38 -5.26 1.20 0.56
N ARG A 39 -6.12 0.26 0.12
CA ARG A 39 -7.59 0.42 0.08
C ARG A 39 -8.26 -0.05 1.37
N ALA A 40 -7.51 -0.24 2.46
CA ALA A 40 -8.12 -0.12 3.78
C ALA A 40 -8.53 1.36 3.90
N LYS A 41 -9.82 1.65 3.64
CA LYS A 41 -10.39 2.97 3.92
C LYS A 41 -10.04 3.30 5.38
N GLU A 42 -9.59 4.51 5.67
CA GLU A 42 -9.53 4.98 7.05
C GLU A 42 -10.85 4.61 7.77
N GLY A 43 -10.74 3.92 8.90
CA GLY A 43 -11.89 3.39 9.64
C GLY A 43 -12.30 1.95 9.30
N TRP A 44 -11.66 1.27 8.34
CA TRP A 44 -11.88 -0.15 8.04
C TRP A 44 -10.66 -0.97 8.43
N ALA A 45 -10.87 -1.95 9.30
CA ALA A 45 -9.82 -2.86 9.72
C ALA A 45 -10.17 -4.31 9.36
N LYS A 46 -9.14 -5.06 8.97
CA LYS A 46 -9.21 -6.50 8.73
C LYS A 46 -9.05 -7.23 10.06
N VAL A 47 -9.94 -8.17 10.33
CA VAL A 47 -9.86 -9.06 11.49
C VAL A 47 -9.30 -10.41 11.05
N SER A 48 -8.32 -10.93 11.79
CA SER A 48 -7.73 -12.23 11.51
C SER A 48 -7.49 -13.06 12.77
N VAL A 49 -7.57 -14.38 12.63
CA VAL A 49 -7.26 -15.36 13.68
C VAL A 49 -6.26 -16.35 13.08
N GLY A 50 -5.08 -16.48 13.71
CA GLY A 50 -4.01 -17.34 13.19
C GLY A 50 -3.60 -16.99 11.75
N GLY A 51 -3.61 -15.71 11.40
CA GLY A 51 -3.26 -15.20 10.06
C GLY A 51 -4.36 -15.34 9.00
N LYS A 52 -5.49 -15.99 9.30
CA LYS A 52 -6.64 -16.10 8.38
C LYS A 52 -7.65 -15.00 8.64
N SER A 53 -8.12 -14.33 7.57
CA SER A 53 -9.16 -13.31 7.68
C SER A 53 -10.49 -13.93 8.08
N VAL A 54 -11.16 -13.37 9.09
CA VAL A 54 -12.45 -13.86 9.60
C VAL A 54 -13.43 -12.71 9.79
N SER A 55 -14.74 -13.01 9.72
CA SER A 55 -15.78 -12.05 10.12
C SER A 55 -15.83 -11.92 11.65
N LEU A 56 -16.17 -10.72 12.16
CA LEU A 56 -16.45 -10.50 13.59
C LEU A 56 -17.56 -11.44 14.11
N ASP A 57 -18.51 -11.81 13.25
CA ASP A 57 -19.59 -12.75 13.59
C ASP A 57 -19.08 -14.17 13.88
N LEU A 58 -17.85 -14.50 13.49
CA LEU A 58 -17.23 -15.81 13.74
C LEU A 58 -16.30 -15.81 14.96
N LEU A 59 -16.05 -14.65 15.57
CA LEU A 59 -15.24 -14.60 16.79
C LEU A 59 -16.03 -15.14 17.98
N GLU A 60 -15.40 -15.97 18.79
CA GLU A 60 -15.97 -16.47 20.05
C GLU A 60 -15.36 -15.73 21.25
N PRO A 61 -16.04 -15.67 22.41
CA PRO A 61 -15.42 -15.18 23.63
C PRO A 61 -14.12 -15.96 23.95
N LYS A 62 -13.13 -15.23 24.46
CA LYS A 62 -11.76 -15.68 24.76
C LYS A 62 -10.89 -16.00 23.53
N THR A 63 -11.39 -15.82 22.30
CA THR A 63 -10.55 -15.92 21.10
C THR A 63 -9.60 -14.73 21.03
N VAL A 64 -8.31 -15.02 20.78
CA VAL A 64 -7.29 -14.03 20.43
C VAL A 64 -7.35 -13.77 18.94
N PHE A 65 -7.38 -12.51 18.54
CA PHE A 65 -7.47 -12.09 17.15
C PHE A 65 -6.60 -10.85 16.92
N VAL A 66 -6.27 -10.61 15.66
CA VAL A 66 -5.49 -9.46 15.21
C VAL A 66 -6.39 -8.57 14.37
N VAL A 67 -6.33 -7.27 14.65
CA VAL A 67 -6.99 -6.21 13.88
C VAL A 67 -5.90 -5.43 13.16
N GLU A 68 -5.96 -5.39 11.83
CA GLU A 68 -4.98 -4.73 10.98
C GLU A 68 -5.68 -3.65 10.16
N ASP A 69 -5.23 -2.41 10.25
CA ASP A 69 -5.61 -1.33 9.33
C ASP A 69 -4.42 -0.97 8.41
N ALA A 70 -4.47 0.19 7.74
CA ALA A 70 -3.42 0.63 6.84
C ALA A 70 -2.06 0.87 7.52
N ASN A 71 -2.05 1.30 8.79
CA ASN A 71 -0.87 1.79 9.51
C ASN A 71 -0.69 1.16 10.90
N THR A 72 -1.66 0.38 11.37
CA THR A 72 -1.78 -0.07 12.76
C THR A 72 -2.17 -1.54 12.80
N THR A 73 -1.54 -2.27 13.73
CA THR A 73 -1.88 -3.66 14.06
C THR A 73 -2.14 -3.75 15.56
N ILE A 74 -3.26 -4.37 15.95
CA ILE A 74 -3.66 -4.59 17.33
C ILE A 74 -3.90 -6.07 17.56
N GLU A 75 -3.25 -6.64 18.57
CA GLU A 75 -3.59 -7.95 19.11
C GLU A 75 -4.62 -7.78 20.24
N ALA A 76 -5.74 -8.49 20.15
CA ALA A 76 -6.86 -8.34 21.07
C ALA A 76 -7.46 -9.70 21.45
N VAL A 77 -8.20 -9.73 22.57
CA VAL A 77 -8.97 -10.89 23.01
C VAL A 77 -10.45 -10.52 23.12
N CYS A 78 -11.33 -11.35 22.56
CA CYS A 78 -12.77 -11.15 22.63
C CYS A 78 -13.25 -11.39 24.07
N ARG A 79 -13.58 -10.33 24.82
CA ARG A 79 -14.07 -10.49 26.20
C ARG A 79 -15.54 -10.91 26.26
N LYS A 80 -16.36 -10.35 25.37
CA LYS A 80 -17.81 -10.57 25.31
C LYS A 80 -18.29 -10.32 23.88
N LYS A 81 -19.28 -11.09 23.43
CA LYS A 81 -19.97 -10.90 22.15
C LYS A 81 -21.48 -10.78 22.40
N SER A 82 -22.09 -9.79 21.76
CA SER A 82 -23.54 -9.57 21.77
C SER A 82 -23.94 -9.04 20.40
N LYS A 83 -25.08 -9.50 19.87
CA LYS A 83 -25.66 -8.92 18.65
C LYS A 83 -26.46 -7.67 19.02
N PHE A 84 -26.33 -6.63 18.18
CA PHE A 84 -27.07 -5.38 18.30
C PHE A 84 -28.39 -5.47 17.53
#